data_AF-A0A0Q3VH93-F1
#
_entry.id   AF-A0A0Q3VH93-F1
#
_cell.length_a   1.000
_cell.length_b   1.000
_cell.length_c   1.000
_cell.angle_alpha   90.00
_cell.angle_beta   90.00
_cell.angle_gamma   90.00
#
_symmetry.space_group_name_H-M   'P 1'
#
loop_
_entity.id
_entity.type
_entity.pdbx_description
1 polymer ?
#
loop_
_entity_poly.entity_id
_entity_poly.type
_entity_poly.pdbx_seq_one_letter_code
_entity_poly.pdbx_strand_id
1 'polypeptide(L)'
;MSHWDPTKITVQYLPPATEFRPVDRRKYTWSQSKTTGESCLSIGYHYDFNVIQVEYRDEVLAEWIPQMGQYVLSGKIFISDESFDEKYAQIRFLIFQREARQALAGMIYGDRTFFTNYPWLLDSPIYIHFQSNYKEYNKIIYYETPRQYLNEAMQLIGT
;
A
#
# COMPACT_ATOMS: atom_id res chain seq x y z
N MET A 1 12.47 0.01 -16.43
CA MET A 1 11.78 -0.64 -15.30
C MET A 1 12.56 -0.26 -14.06
N SER A 2 12.03 0.64 -13.23
CA SER A 2 12.70 1.04 -11.99
C SER A 2 12.67 -0.14 -11.02
N HIS A 3 13.85 -0.61 -10.65
CA HIS A 3 14.02 -1.54 -9.56
C HIS A 3 13.61 -0.82 -8.27
N TRP A 4 12.74 -1.44 -7.49
CA TRP A 4 12.35 -0.94 -6.17
C TRP A 4 13.59 -0.86 -5.29
N ASP A 5 13.91 0.33 -4.78
CA ASP A 5 15.09 0.56 -3.95
C ASP A 5 14.66 0.74 -2.48
N PRO A 6 14.83 -0.29 -1.64
CA PRO A 6 14.41 -0.24 -0.24
C PRO A 6 15.16 0.80 0.59
N THR A 7 16.25 1.40 0.06
CA THR A 7 17.02 2.46 0.73
C THR A 7 16.45 3.87 0.53
N LYS A 8 15.45 4.04 -0.35
CA LYS A 8 14.87 5.36 -0.70
C LYS A 8 13.44 5.58 -0.19
N ILE A 9 13.13 4.97 0.95
CA ILE A 9 11.83 5.10 1.61
C ILE A 9 11.95 6.03 2.80
N THR A 10 11.16 7.10 2.80
CA THR A 10 10.94 7.91 3.99
C THR A 10 9.72 7.36 4.73
N VAL A 11 9.91 6.88 5.96
CA VAL A 11 8.81 6.40 6.82
C VAL A 11 8.45 7.49 7.82
N GLN A 12 7.18 7.85 7.87
CA GLN A 12 6.63 8.86 8.78
C GLN A 12 5.51 8.26 9.62
N TYR A 13 5.57 8.46 10.94
CA TYR A 13 4.47 8.13 11.83
C TYR A 13 3.63 9.38 12.11
N LEU A 14 2.34 9.32 11.80
CA LEU A 14 1.37 10.37 12.11
C LEU A 14 0.94 10.26 13.57
N PRO A 15 1.25 11.24 14.44
CA PRO A 15 0.87 11.16 15.85
C PRO A 15 -0.64 10.92 16.03
N PRO A 16 -1.07 10.05 16.97
CA PRO A 16 -0.26 9.39 18.01
C PRO A 16 0.25 8.00 17.60
N ALA A 17 0.37 7.68 16.31
CA ALA A 17 0.93 6.40 15.87
C ALA A 17 2.42 6.30 16.20
N THR A 18 2.86 5.06 16.37
CA THR A 18 4.24 4.67 16.67
C THR A 18 4.59 3.42 15.87
N GLU A 19 5.84 2.99 15.97
CA GLU A 19 6.32 1.73 15.40
C GLU A 19 5.51 0.51 15.90
N PHE A 20 4.84 0.62 17.04
CA PHE A 20 4.10 -0.48 17.68
C PHE A 20 2.58 -0.28 17.66
N ARG A 21 2.09 0.96 17.56
CA ARG A 21 0.65 1.24 17.67
C ARG A 21 0.18 2.19 16.57
N PRO A 22 -1.07 2.08 16.10
CA PRO A 22 -2.04 1.06 16.48
C PRO A 22 -1.76 -0.30 15.80
N VAL A 23 -2.48 -1.32 16.23
CA VAL A 23 -2.61 -2.58 15.46
C VAL A 23 -3.95 -2.55 14.72
N ASP A 24 -5.03 -2.43 15.48
CA ASP A 24 -6.37 -2.25 14.92
C ASP A 24 -6.46 -0.93 14.15
N ARG A 25 -6.94 -0.97 12.91
CA ARG A 25 -7.12 0.20 12.05
C ARG A 25 -5.85 1.00 11.79
N ARG A 26 -4.67 0.37 11.91
CA ARG A 26 -3.40 0.95 11.44
C ARG A 26 -3.50 1.15 9.94
N LYS A 27 -3.32 2.40 9.52
CA LYS A 27 -3.45 2.86 8.14
C LYS A 27 -2.09 3.20 7.56
N TYR A 28 -1.95 2.89 6.29
CA TYR A 28 -0.80 3.19 5.45
C TYR A 28 -1.25 4.09 4.31
N THR A 29 -0.48 5.14 4.07
CA THR A 29 -0.58 5.99 2.88
C THR A 29 0.77 5.93 2.18
N TRP A 30 0.79 5.30 1.02
CA TRP A 30 1.97 5.20 0.17
C TRP A 30 1.87 6.19 -0.97
N SER A 31 2.91 7.00 -1.16
CA SER A 31 3.00 7.93 -2.28
C SER A 31 4.41 7.93 -2.87
N GLN A 32 4.49 8.19 -4.18
CA GLN A 32 5.75 8.35 -4.88
C GLN A 32 5.78 9.71 -5.57
N SER A 33 6.85 10.47 -5.34
CA SER A 33 7.07 11.74 -6.01
C SER A 33 7.46 11.50 -7.47
N LYS A 34 6.64 11.98 -8.42
CA LYS A 34 6.97 11.92 -9.86
C LYS A 34 8.19 12.78 -10.22
N THR A 35 8.51 13.79 -9.42
CA THR A 35 9.60 14.73 -9.68
C THR A 35 10.93 14.25 -9.11
N THR A 36 10.94 13.76 -7.87
CA THR A 36 12.17 13.33 -7.17
C THR A 36 12.39 11.82 -7.22
N GLY A 37 11.35 11.03 -7.51
CA GLY A 37 11.38 9.56 -7.44
C GLY A 37 11.38 9.02 -6.01
N GLU A 38 11.35 9.89 -5.00
CA GLU A 38 11.32 9.51 -3.59
C GLU A 38 9.98 8.89 -3.24
N SER A 39 10.02 7.88 -2.37
CA SER A 39 8.82 7.18 -1.92
C SER A 39 8.58 7.46 -0.44
N CYS A 40 7.35 7.82 -0.10
CA CYS A 40 6.95 8.15 1.26
C CYS A 40 5.91 7.14 1.77
N LEU A 41 6.11 6.67 3.00
CA LEU A 41 5.16 5.83 3.73
C LEU A 41 4.72 6.57 4.99
N SER A 42 3.48 7.05 4.99
CA SER A 42 2.84 7.60 6.19
C SER A 42 2.03 6.51 6.91
N ILE A 43 2.25 6.36 8.21
CA ILE A 43 1.64 5.32 9.06
C ILE A 43 0.85 6.00 10.18
N GLY A 44 -0.43 5.68 10.34
CA GLY A 44 -1.31 6.44 11.23
C GLY A 44 -2.60 5.74 11.66
N TYR A 45 -3.40 6.46 12.45
CA TYR A 45 -4.80 6.13 12.73
C TYR A 45 -5.76 6.61 11.62
N HIS A 46 -5.29 7.56 10.80
CA HIS A 46 -5.96 8.14 9.65
C HIS A 46 -5.00 8.11 8.44
N TYR A 47 -5.55 8.22 7.23
CA TYR A 47 -4.72 8.39 6.04
C TYR A 47 -4.11 9.79 6.03
N ASP A 48 -2.93 9.92 5.43
CA ASP A 48 -2.26 11.20 5.30
C ASP A 48 -2.84 11.98 4.12
N PHE A 49 -3.81 12.84 4.39
CA PHE A 49 -4.44 13.64 3.35
C PHE A 49 -3.53 14.74 2.79
N ASN A 50 -2.39 15.05 3.43
CA ASN A 50 -1.47 16.07 2.93
C ASN A 50 -0.62 15.54 1.75
N VAL A 51 -0.39 14.24 1.69
CA VAL A 51 0.35 13.60 0.59
C VAL A 51 -0.56 13.05 -0.50
N ILE A 52 -1.88 13.00 -0.25
CA ILE A 52 -2.88 12.63 -1.26
C ILE A 52 -2.98 13.77 -2.28
N GLN A 53 -2.46 13.52 -3.47
CA GLN A 53 -2.55 14.45 -4.58
C GLN A 53 -3.94 14.34 -5.19
N VAL A 54 -4.88 15.17 -4.74
CA VAL A 54 -6.31 15.10 -5.11
C VAL A 54 -6.54 15.05 -6.63
N GLU A 55 -5.66 15.68 -7.41
CA GLU A 55 -5.74 15.71 -8.88
C GLU A 55 -5.35 14.38 -9.54
N TYR A 56 -4.35 13.66 -9.01
CA TYR A 56 -3.83 12.44 -9.63
C TYR A 56 -4.27 11.16 -8.93
N ARG A 57 -4.51 11.23 -7.62
CA ARG A 57 -4.93 10.11 -6.78
C ARG A 57 -4.06 8.86 -6.95
N ASP A 58 -2.75 9.08 -7.03
CA ASP A 58 -1.75 8.03 -7.25
C ASP A 58 -1.26 7.37 -5.96
N GLU A 59 -1.87 7.73 -4.82
CA GLU A 59 -1.61 7.06 -3.56
C GLU A 59 -2.12 5.61 -3.56
N VAL A 60 -1.41 4.74 -2.84
CA VAL A 60 -1.92 3.43 -2.44
C VAL A 60 -2.23 3.49 -0.96
N LEU A 61 -3.49 3.20 -0.62
CA LEU A 61 -3.96 3.21 0.76
C LEU A 61 -4.06 1.77 1.25
N ALA A 62 -3.77 1.52 2.53
CA ALA A 62 -4.06 0.24 3.15
C ALA A 62 -4.45 0.38 4.62
N GLU A 63 -5.27 -0.52 5.12
CA GLU A 63 -5.71 -0.54 6.52
C GLU A 63 -5.75 -1.97 7.06
N TRP A 64 -5.24 -2.17 8.27
CA TRP A 64 -5.47 -3.39 9.02
C TRP A 64 -6.90 -3.43 9.57
N ILE A 65 -7.68 -4.42 9.14
CA ILE A 65 -9.07 -4.62 9.56
C ILE A 65 -9.26 -5.99 10.20
N PRO A 66 -9.95 -6.11 11.34
CA PRO A 66 -10.34 -7.40 11.89
C PRO A 66 -11.52 -7.96 11.08
N GLN A 67 -11.37 -9.15 10.55
CA GLN A 67 -12.39 -9.85 9.77
C GLN A 67 -12.46 -11.31 10.18
N MET A 68 -13.62 -11.74 10.70
CA MET A 68 -13.89 -13.15 11.08
C MET A 68 -12.83 -13.77 12.00
N GLY A 69 -12.29 -12.99 12.96
CA GLY A 69 -11.32 -13.49 13.94
C GLY A 69 -9.86 -13.49 13.48
N GLN A 70 -9.57 -13.05 12.26
CA GLN A 70 -8.22 -12.76 11.78
C GLN A 70 -8.09 -11.29 11.36
N TYR A 71 -6.87 -10.81 11.21
CA TYR A 71 -6.62 -9.52 10.57
C TYR A 71 -6.47 -9.71 9.06
N VAL A 72 -6.88 -8.69 8.31
CA VAL A 72 -6.69 -8.58 6.87
C VAL A 72 -6.11 -7.21 6.58
N LEU A 73 -5.11 -7.15 5.70
CA LEU A 73 -4.63 -5.87 5.18
C LEU A 73 -5.47 -5.51 3.95
N SER A 74 -6.37 -4.55 4.11
CA SER A 74 -7.26 -4.08 3.04
C SER A 74 -6.69 -2.84 2.39
N GLY A 75 -6.18 -3.00 1.18
CA GLY A 75 -5.73 -1.94 0.30
C GLY A 75 -6.84 -1.32 -0.56
N LYS A 76 -6.66 -0.05 -0.93
CA LYS A 76 -7.52 0.69 -1.87
C LYS A 76 -6.65 1.50 -2.81
N ILE A 77 -6.98 1.44 -4.10
CA ILE A 77 -6.34 2.24 -5.15
C ILE A 77 -7.45 2.87 -5.99
N PHE A 78 -7.35 4.18 -6.21
CA PHE A 78 -8.30 4.89 -7.05
C PHE A 78 -7.91 4.76 -8.54
N ILE A 79 -8.82 4.18 -9.32
CA ILE A 79 -8.65 4.04 -10.77
C ILE A 79 -9.42 5.13 -11.51
N SER A 80 -10.71 5.29 -11.21
CA SER A 80 -11.56 6.26 -11.89
C SER A 80 -12.89 6.52 -11.18
N ASP A 81 -13.48 7.66 -11.48
CA ASP A 81 -14.87 8.00 -11.22
C ASP A 81 -15.54 8.52 -12.52
N GLU A 82 -16.69 9.17 -12.40
CA GLU A 82 -17.46 9.71 -13.52
C GLU A 82 -16.71 10.76 -14.36
N SER A 83 -15.62 11.34 -13.84
CA SER A 83 -14.81 12.32 -14.55
C SER A 83 -13.80 11.71 -15.54
N PHE A 84 -13.65 10.38 -15.56
CA PHE A 84 -12.68 9.69 -16.42
C PHE A 84 -13.35 8.86 -17.51
N ASP A 85 -12.77 8.90 -18.71
CA ASP A 85 -13.15 7.98 -19.77
C ASP A 85 -12.62 6.55 -19.53
N GLU A 86 -13.25 5.58 -20.19
CA GLU A 86 -12.97 4.16 -20.01
C GLU A 86 -11.53 3.77 -20.43
N LYS A 87 -10.98 4.42 -21.47
CA LYS A 87 -9.62 4.11 -21.95
C LYS A 87 -8.58 4.57 -20.94
N TYR A 88 -8.79 5.73 -20.35
CA TYR A 88 -7.92 6.24 -19.30
C TYR A 88 -8.00 5.37 -18.04
N ALA A 89 -9.21 4.95 -17.64
CA ALA A 89 -9.41 3.99 -16.54
C ALA A 89 -8.68 2.66 -16.80
N GLN A 90 -8.73 2.14 -18.03
CA GLN A 90 -8.03 0.93 -18.43
C GLN A 90 -6.50 1.05 -18.24
N ILE A 91 -5.92 2.16 -18.73
CA ILE A 91 -4.48 2.42 -18.62
C ILE A 91 -4.06 2.51 -17.16
N ARG A 92 -4.80 3.28 -16.34
CA ARG A 92 -4.53 3.39 -14.90
C ARG A 92 -4.60 2.03 -14.22
N PHE A 93 -5.64 1.24 -14.49
CA PHE A 93 -5.79 -0.09 -13.90
C PHE A 93 -4.56 -0.98 -14.19
N LEU A 94 -4.07 -1.01 -15.45
CA LEU A 94 -2.90 -1.80 -15.82
C LEU A 94 -1.60 -1.31 -15.17
N ILE A 95 -1.45 -0.01 -14.99
CA ILE A 95 -0.30 0.59 -14.29
C ILE A 95 -0.34 0.19 -12.81
N PHE A 96 -1.46 0.45 -12.13
CA PHE A 96 -1.58 0.16 -10.70
C PHE A 96 -1.55 -1.33 -10.37
N GLN A 97 -1.97 -2.22 -11.27
CA GLN A 97 -1.76 -3.64 -11.06
C GLN A 97 -0.27 -3.99 -10.88
N ARG A 98 0.63 -3.29 -11.58
CA ARG A 98 2.08 -3.47 -11.48
C ARG A 98 2.64 -2.74 -10.26
N GLU A 99 2.20 -1.51 -10.03
CA GLU A 99 2.71 -0.65 -8.94
C GLU A 99 2.21 -1.10 -7.56
N ALA A 100 1.04 -1.72 -7.47
CA ALA A 100 0.48 -2.25 -6.22
C ALA A 100 1.47 -3.16 -5.49
N ARG A 101 2.16 -4.05 -6.21
CA ARG A 101 3.16 -4.94 -5.61
C ARG A 101 4.35 -4.15 -5.04
N GLN A 102 4.78 -3.09 -5.72
CA GLN A 102 5.88 -2.24 -5.25
C GLN A 102 5.47 -1.42 -4.03
N ALA A 103 4.26 -0.85 -4.05
CA ALA A 103 3.69 -0.13 -2.91
C ALA A 103 3.57 -1.04 -1.67
N LEU A 104 3.06 -2.26 -1.85
CA LEU A 104 2.99 -3.24 -0.75
C LEU A 104 4.37 -3.63 -0.24
N ALA A 105 5.34 -3.90 -1.12
CA ALA A 105 6.71 -4.16 -0.70
C ALA A 105 7.27 -3.00 0.15
N GLY A 106 7.01 -1.75 -0.27
CA GLY A 106 7.38 -0.54 0.48
C GLY A 106 6.69 -0.40 1.83
N MET A 107 5.38 -0.62 1.89
CA MET A 107 4.62 -0.60 3.14
C MET A 107 5.13 -1.66 4.11
N ILE A 108 5.26 -2.91 3.65
CA ILE A 108 5.64 -4.04 4.50
C ILE A 108 7.09 -3.93 4.99
N TYR A 109 8.03 -3.57 4.10
CA TYR A 109 9.43 -3.40 4.47
C TYR A 109 9.66 -2.15 5.33
N GLY A 110 8.98 -1.05 5.01
CA GLY A 110 9.03 0.20 5.76
C GLY A 110 8.52 0.02 7.19
N ASP A 111 7.52 -0.84 7.38
CA ASP A 111 6.92 -1.16 8.69
C ASP A 111 7.43 -2.47 9.31
N ARG A 112 8.60 -2.98 8.89
CA ARG A 112 9.15 -4.26 9.37
C ARG A 112 9.26 -4.38 10.89
N THR A 113 9.55 -3.27 11.60
CA THR A 113 9.60 -3.25 13.07
C THR A 113 8.26 -3.62 13.69
N PHE A 114 7.16 -3.16 13.11
CA PHE A 114 5.81 -3.52 13.56
C PHE A 114 5.58 -5.04 13.43
N PHE A 115 5.98 -5.64 12.31
CA PHE A 115 5.85 -7.09 12.10
C PHE A 115 6.72 -7.94 13.04
N THR A 116 7.89 -7.45 13.44
CA THR A 116 8.69 -8.10 14.49
C THR A 116 7.95 -8.16 15.83
N ASN A 117 7.11 -7.16 16.14
CA ASN A 117 6.33 -7.11 17.37
C ASN A 117 4.98 -7.84 17.26
N TYR A 118 4.43 -7.96 16.05
CA TYR A 118 3.14 -8.58 15.76
C TYR A 118 3.27 -9.68 14.70
N PRO A 119 4.03 -10.75 14.96
CA PRO A 119 4.41 -11.75 13.94
C PRO A 119 3.23 -12.53 13.36
N TRP A 120 2.07 -12.59 14.05
CA TRP A 120 0.87 -13.24 13.52
C TRP A 120 0.26 -12.51 12.33
N LEU A 121 0.58 -11.23 12.13
CA LEU A 121 0.14 -10.47 10.95
C LEU A 121 0.88 -10.91 9.68
N LEU A 122 2.02 -11.61 9.81
CA LEU A 122 2.82 -12.05 8.67
C LEU A 122 2.10 -13.03 7.76
N ASP A 123 1.15 -13.79 8.31
CA ASP A 123 0.35 -14.78 7.57
C ASP A 123 -1.07 -14.27 7.27
N SER A 124 -1.35 -12.99 7.58
CA SER A 124 -2.63 -12.36 7.25
C SER A 124 -2.72 -12.07 5.75
N PRO A 125 -3.89 -12.28 5.11
CA PRO A 125 -4.02 -12.04 3.68
C PRO A 125 -4.07 -10.53 3.39
N ILE A 126 -3.54 -10.17 2.22
CA ILE A 126 -3.60 -8.82 1.67
C ILE A 126 -4.58 -8.82 0.50
N TYR A 127 -5.50 -7.87 0.48
CA TYR A 127 -6.40 -7.64 -0.66
C TYR A 127 -6.35 -6.18 -1.08
N ILE A 128 -6.33 -5.92 -2.38
CA ILE A 128 -6.43 -4.55 -2.91
C ILE A 128 -7.74 -4.40 -3.67
N HIS A 129 -8.52 -3.40 -3.30
CA HIS A 129 -9.67 -2.94 -4.06
C HIS A 129 -9.25 -1.83 -5.02
N PHE A 130 -9.24 -2.15 -6.32
CA PHE A 130 -9.15 -1.18 -7.40
C PHE A 130 -10.53 -0.55 -7.58
N GLN A 131 -10.66 0.74 -7.24
CA GLN A 131 -11.93 1.46 -7.20
C GLN A 131 -12.17 2.17 -8.52
N SER A 132 -13.21 1.78 -9.25
CA SER A 132 -13.57 2.34 -10.54
C SER A 132 -15.10 2.42 -10.71
N ASN A 133 -15.57 3.40 -11.45
CA ASN A 133 -16.94 3.46 -11.97
C ASN A 133 -17.19 2.41 -13.07
N TYR A 134 -16.16 1.91 -13.75
CA TYR A 134 -16.25 0.83 -14.74
C TYR A 134 -16.10 -0.53 -14.05
N LYS A 135 -17.07 -1.43 -14.27
CA LYS A 135 -17.14 -2.74 -13.57
C LYS A 135 -15.93 -3.63 -13.88
N GLU A 136 -15.36 -3.47 -15.07
CA GLU A 136 -14.20 -4.18 -15.58
C GLU A 136 -12.93 -3.89 -14.78
N TYR A 137 -12.85 -2.70 -14.17
CA TYR A 137 -11.69 -2.25 -13.38
C TYR A 137 -11.99 -2.15 -11.88
N ASN A 138 -13.27 -2.26 -11.49
CA ASN A 138 -13.70 -2.30 -10.10
C ASN A 138 -13.53 -3.71 -9.49
N LYS A 139 -12.32 -4.05 -9.04
CA LYS A 139 -11.96 -5.43 -8.64
C LYS A 139 -11.26 -5.47 -7.29
N ILE A 140 -11.50 -6.55 -6.56
CA ILE A 140 -10.73 -6.92 -5.37
C ILE A 140 -9.79 -8.06 -5.77
N ILE A 141 -8.49 -7.88 -5.58
CA ILE A 141 -7.46 -8.85 -5.97
C ILE A 141 -6.65 -9.24 -4.74
N TYR A 142 -6.35 -10.54 -4.61
CA TYR A 142 -5.47 -11.08 -3.57
C TYR A 142 -4.00 -10.80 -3.90
N TYR A 143 -3.29 -10.27 -2.91
CA TYR A 143 -1.87 -9.90 -2.99
C TYR A 143 -1.08 -10.58 -1.89
N GLU A 144 -1.25 -11.89 -1.71
CA GLU A 144 -0.34 -12.67 -0.87
C GLU A 144 -0.36 -12.24 0.62
N THR A 145 0.70 -12.55 1.36
CA THR A 145 0.85 -12.21 2.79
C THR A 145 2.11 -11.37 3.04
N PRO A 146 2.18 -10.57 4.13
CA PRO A 146 3.39 -9.79 4.44
C PRO A 146 4.67 -10.61 4.51
N ARG A 147 4.60 -11.89 4.92
CA ARG A 147 5.75 -12.80 4.93
C ARG A 147 6.39 -12.95 3.55
N GLN A 148 5.59 -13.06 2.50
CA GLN A 148 6.09 -13.24 1.13
C GLN A 148 6.90 -12.00 0.70
N TYR A 149 6.36 -10.80 0.96
CA TYR A 149 7.07 -9.54 0.68
C TYR A 149 8.38 -9.37 1.46
N LEU A 150 8.41 -9.73 2.75
CA LEU A 150 9.65 -9.65 3.54
C LEU A 150 10.71 -10.63 3.02
N ASN A 151 10.32 -11.85 2.67
CA ASN A 151 11.24 -12.84 2.12
C ASN A 151 11.85 -12.37 0.79
N GLU A 152 11.04 -11.80 -0.11
CA GLU A 152 11.51 -11.22 -1.37
C GLU A 152 12.48 -10.05 -1.13
N ALA A 153 12.15 -9.14 -0.21
CA ALA A 153 13.00 -8.01 0.13
C ALA A 153 14.36 -8.46 0.70
N MET A 154 14.38 -9.49 1.55
CA MET A 154 15.62 -10.02 2.12
C MET A 154 16.52 -10.68 1.06
N GLN A 155 15.95 -11.33 0.04
CA GLN A 155 16.73 -11.88 -1.07
C GLN A 155 17.41 -10.79 -1.90
N LEU A 156 16.76 -9.65 -2.09
CA LEU A 156 17.32 -8.51 -2.84
C LEU A 156 18.45 -7.79 -2.10
N ILE A 157 18.43 -7.79 -0.76
CA ILE A 157 19.45 -7.12 0.06
C ILE A 157 20.66 -8.04 0.32
N GLY A 158 20.46 -9.36 0.27
CA GLY A 158 21.51 -10.37 0.44
C GLY A 158 22.36 -10.64 -0.81
N THR A 159 22.06 -9.99 -1.93
CA THR A 159 22.81 -10.03 -3.21
C THR A 159 23.54 -8.73 -3.46
#